data_AF-A0A7C6GDD3-F1
#
_entry.id   AF-A0A7C6GDD3-F1
#
_cell.length_a   1.000
_cell.length_b   1.000
_cell.length_c   1.000
_cell.angle_alpha   90.00
_cell.angle_beta   90.00
_cell.angle_gamma   90.00
#
_symmetry.space_group_name_H-M   'P 1'
#
loop_
_entity.id
_entity.type
_entity.pdbx_description
1 polymer ?
#
loop_
_entity_poly.entity_id
_entity_poly.type
_entity_poly.pdbx_seq_one_letter_code
_entity_poly.pdbx_strand_id
1 'polypeptide(L)'
;LNFLDGNYIELISKIESQQAMDELENILKASDGIMVARGDLGVEVSTQAVPLYQKRMIAKANEMGRPVITATHMLESMVHTPRPTRAEASDVANAILDGSDAIMLSGETATGLYPIEAVKTMDIIAKTIEPTIDFENRLQKSILTSEKTVNDAIGMSVAQQALLLDDVKAVFAFTETGGTAKRLCKFRPSVPLIAITKELKTCHKLSYYWGVTSVFRDDYSDFVSYDRVAVDVAKQIGYQNGDKIIITSGYLQQHGSTNTIRIIEIK
;
A
#
# COMPACT_ATOMS: atom_id res chain seq x y z
N LEU A 1 8.18 -12.91 -20.93
CA LEU A 1 8.85 -12.03 -19.94
C LEU A 1 10.31 -12.44 -19.68
N ASN A 2 10.67 -13.73 -19.70
CA ASN A 2 12.07 -14.18 -19.52
C ASN A 2 13.09 -13.58 -20.52
N PHE A 3 12.67 -13.21 -21.74
CA PHE A 3 13.55 -12.58 -22.73
C PHE A 3 13.87 -11.10 -22.42
N LEU A 4 13.10 -10.44 -21.55
CA LEU A 4 13.26 -9.04 -21.16
C LEU A 4 14.07 -8.86 -19.85
N ASP A 5 14.58 -9.95 -19.26
CA ASP A 5 15.08 -9.97 -17.87
C ASP A 5 14.05 -9.38 -16.89
N GLY A 6 12.76 -9.52 -17.21
CA GLY A 6 11.65 -8.80 -16.56
C GLY A 6 11.18 -9.42 -15.25
N ASN A 7 11.91 -10.38 -14.67
CA ASN A 7 11.48 -11.11 -13.47
C ASN A 7 11.31 -10.20 -12.24
N TYR A 8 11.84 -8.98 -12.28
CA TYR A 8 11.69 -7.99 -11.24
C TYR A 8 10.53 -7.00 -11.48
N ILE A 9 9.95 -6.96 -12.68
CA ILE A 9 8.86 -6.06 -13.07
C ILE A 9 7.54 -6.65 -12.59
N GLU A 10 6.69 -5.81 -12.01
CA GLU A 10 5.39 -6.23 -11.52
C GLU A 10 4.31 -6.12 -12.58
N LEU A 11 3.41 -7.11 -12.59
CA LEU A 11 2.28 -7.18 -13.49
C LEU A 11 1.02 -6.65 -12.78
N ILE A 12 0.53 -5.50 -13.23
CA ILE A 12 -0.74 -4.91 -12.78
C ILE A 12 -1.81 -5.17 -13.83
N SER A 13 -2.77 -6.04 -13.51
CA SER A 13 -3.86 -6.37 -14.44
C SER A 13 -4.95 -5.31 -14.38
N LYS A 14 -5.28 -4.71 -15.53
CA LYS A 14 -6.36 -3.73 -15.65
C LYS A 14 -7.69 -4.45 -15.81
N ILE A 15 -8.63 -4.22 -14.89
CA ILE A 15 -9.93 -4.88 -14.88
C ILE A 15 -10.96 -3.95 -15.52
N GLU A 16 -11.42 -4.31 -16.73
CA GLU A 16 -12.24 -3.43 -17.59
C GLU A 16 -13.48 -4.10 -18.19
N SER A 17 -13.76 -5.37 -17.88
CA SER A 17 -14.89 -6.10 -18.47
C SER A 17 -15.61 -6.99 -17.46
N GLN A 18 -16.85 -7.40 -17.79
CA GLN A 18 -17.62 -8.35 -16.97
C GLN A 18 -16.89 -9.68 -16.81
N GLN A 19 -16.29 -10.20 -17.89
CA GLN A 19 -15.52 -11.45 -17.84
C GLN A 19 -14.33 -11.35 -16.87
N ALA A 20 -13.62 -10.22 -16.87
CA ALA A 20 -12.52 -10.00 -15.94
C ALA A 20 -13.01 -9.91 -14.48
N MET A 21 -14.20 -9.35 -14.25
CA MET A 21 -14.85 -9.35 -12.93
C MET A 21 -15.25 -10.75 -12.47
N ASP A 22 -15.70 -11.60 -13.38
CA ASP A 22 -16.07 -12.99 -13.09
C ASP A 22 -14.83 -13.85 -12.76
N GLU A 23 -13.70 -13.58 -13.43
CA GLU A 23 -12.41 -14.27 -13.25
C GLU A 23 -11.45 -13.58 -12.27
N LEU A 24 -11.94 -12.58 -11.51
CA LEU A 24 -11.12 -11.67 -10.70
C LEU A 24 -10.12 -12.41 -9.78
N GLU A 25 -10.55 -13.50 -9.13
CA GLU A 25 -9.67 -14.26 -8.23
C GLU A 25 -8.50 -14.93 -8.97
N ASN A 26 -8.75 -15.47 -10.16
CA ASN A 26 -7.73 -16.13 -10.97
C ASN A 26 -6.73 -15.08 -11.49
N ILE A 27 -7.23 -13.91 -11.88
CA ILE A 27 -6.38 -12.77 -12.28
C ILE A 27 -5.51 -12.31 -11.11
N LEU A 28 -6.07 -12.14 -9.91
CA LEU A 28 -5.30 -11.75 -8.71
C LEU A 28 -4.25 -12.79 -8.29
N LYS A 29 -4.50 -14.08 -8.54
CA LYS A 29 -3.50 -15.14 -8.32
C LYS A 29 -2.34 -15.05 -9.31
N ALA A 30 -2.63 -14.69 -10.56
CA ALA A 30 -1.66 -14.61 -11.64
C ALA A 30 -0.94 -13.24 -11.77
N SER A 31 -1.40 -12.21 -11.05
CA SER A 31 -0.88 -10.84 -11.13
C SER A 31 -0.18 -10.42 -9.84
N ASP A 32 0.68 -9.41 -9.92
CA ASP A 32 1.28 -8.79 -8.74
C ASP A 32 0.33 -7.80 -8.08
N GLY A 33 -0.58 -7.19 -8.84
CA GLY A 33 -1.64 -6.29 -8.39
C GLY A 33 -2.71 -6.09 -9.46
N ILE A 34 -3.68 -5.22 -9.19
CA ILE A 34 -4.74 -4.88 -10.15
C ILE A 34 -4.98 -3.38 -10.25
N MET A 35 -5.58 -2.95 -11.36
CA MET A 35 -6.08 -1.61 -11.56
C MET A 35 -7.60 -1.64 -11.82
N VAL A 36 -8.33 -0.84 -11.06
CA VAL A 36 -9.77 -0.60 -11.23
C VAL A 36 -9.94 0.52 -12.26
N ALA A 37 -10.16 0.15 -13.53
CA ALA A 37 -10.31 1.10 -14.64
C ALA A 37 -11.79 1.44 -14.87
N ARG A 38 -12.29 2.43 -14.12
CA ARG A 38 -13.72 2.74 -13.98
C ARG A 38 -14.34 3.27 -15.27
N GLY A 39 -13.60 4.08 -16.02
CA GLY A 39 -14.01 4.58 -17.33
C GLY A 39 -14.23 3.44 -18.32
N ASP A 40 -13.25 2.56 -18.46
CA ASP A 40 -13.32 1.41 -19.38
C ASP A 40 -14.41 0.41 -18.94
N LEU A 41 -14.45 0.08 -17.65
CA LEU A 41 -15.46 -0.82 -17.09
C LEU A 41 -16.88 -0.28 -17.29
N GLY A 42 -17.08 1.04 -17.16
CA GLY A 42 -18.38 1.69 -17.34
C GLY A 42 -18.92 1.67 -18.77
N VAL A 43 -18.09 1.28 -19.76
CA VAL A 43 -18.54 1.02 -21.14
C VAL A 43 -19.16 -0.38 -21.25
N GLU A 44 -18.59 -1.36 -20.56
CA GLU A 44 -18.98 -2.78 -20.65
C GLU A 44 -20.12 -3.16 -19.70
N VAL A 45 -20.26 -2.46 -18.58
CA VAL A 45 -21.30 -2.76 -17.57
C VAL A 45 -22.15 -1.54 -17.28
N SER A 46 -23.33 -1.76 -16.67
CA SER A 46 -24.20 -0.65 -16.29
C SER A 46 -23.49 0.31 -15.32
N THR A 47 -23.60 1.62 -15.54
CA THR A 47 -22.90 2.65 -14.75
C THR A 47 -23.19 2.53 -13.24
N GLN A 48 -24.42 2.17 -12.86
CA GLN A 48 -24.80 1.96 -11.46
C GLN A 48 -24.11 0.74 -10.79
N ALA A 49 -23.57 -0.20 -11.57
CA ALA A 49 -22.83 -1.36 -11.07
C ALA A 49 -21.35 -1.07 -10.83
N VAL A 50 -20.78 -0.06 -11.49
CA VAL A 50 -19.34 0.28 -11.37
C VAL A 50 -18.91 0.49 -9.91
N PRO A 51 -19.64 1.24 -9.06
CA PRO A 51 -19.27 1.39 -7.65
C PRO A 51 -19.27 0.05 -6.87
N LEU A 52 -20.18 -0.87 -7.20
CA LEU A 52 -20.22 -2.20 -6.58
C LEU A 52 -19.00 -3.04 -6.98
N TYR A 53 -18.63 -3.01 -8.26
CA TYR A 53 -17.46 -3.73 -8.75
C TYR A 53 -16.15 -3.15 -8.24
N GLN A 54 -16.02 -1.83 -8.12
CA GLN A 54 -14.88 -1.19 -7.45
C GLN A 54 -14.69 -1.75 -6.03
N LYS A 55 -15.75 -1.72 -5.21
CA LYS A 55 -15.68 -2.20 -3.83
C LYS A 55 -15.30 -3.68 -3.77
N ARG A 56 -15.88 -4.50 -4.65
CA ARG A 56 -15.56 -5.94 -4.74
C ARG A 56 -14.10 -6.18 -5.15
N MET A 57 -13.59 -5.44 -6.14
CA MET A 57 -12.19 -5.54 -6.58
C MET A 57 -11.21 -5.18 -5.48
N ILE A 58 -11.42 -4.03 -4.84
CA ILE A 58 -10.54 -3.53 -3.77
C ILE A 58 -10.57 -4.47 -2.57
N ALA A 59 -11.76 -4.90 -2.11
CA ALA A 59 -11.89 -5.82 -1.00
C ALA A 59 -11.14 -7.14 -1.29
N LYS A 60 -11.32 -7.72 -2.48
CA LYS A 60 -10.67 -8.98 -2.84
C LYS A 60 -9.16 -8.86 -2.98
N ALA A 61 -8.67 -7.77 -3.55
CA ALA A 61 -7.24 -7.48 -3.63
C ALA A 61 -6.62 -7.36 -2.23
N ASN A 62 -7.28 -6.62 -1.33
CA ASN A 62 -6.86 -6.47 0.06
C ASN A 62 -6.83 -7.82 0.82
N GLU A 63 -7.86 -8.65 0.68
CA GLU A 63 -7.92 -10.01 1.25
C GLU A 63 -6.70 -10.86 0.84
N MET A 64 -6.30 -10.74 -0.42
CA MET A 64 -5.18 -11.48 -1.01
C MET A 64 -3.82 -10.79 -0.81
N GLY A 65 -3.77 -9.62 -0.19
CA GLY A 65 -2.55 -8.82 -0.04
C GLY A 65 -1.95 -8.37 -1.37
N ARG A 66 -2.80 -8.13 -2.37
CA ARG A 66 -2.42 -7.61 -3.69
C ARG A 66 -2.69 -6.09 -3.72
N PRO A 67 -1.72 -5.26 -4.12
CA PRO A 67 -1.96 -3.83 -4.27
C PRO A 67 -3.00 -3.57 -5.35
N VAL A 68 -3.87 -2.59 -5.08
CA VAL A 68 -4.91 -2.16 -6.01
C VAL A 68 -4.80 -0.66 -6.27
N ILE A 69 -4.90 -0.30 -7.55
CA ILE A 69 -4.88 1.09 -8.03
C ILE A 69 -6.29 1.48 -8.46
N THR A 70 -6.86 2.53 -7.89
CA THR A 70 -8.12 3.10 -8.41
C THR A 70 -7.82 4.16 -9.46
N ALA A 71 -8.35 3.97 -10.67
CA ALA A 71 -7.99 4.74 -11.84
C ALA A 71 -9.20 5.35 -12.55
N THR A 72 -8.92 6.39 -13.37
CA THR A 72 -9.85 7.14 -14.25
C THR A 72 -10.94 7.91 -13.50
N HIS A 73 -11.39 9.05 -14.01
CA HIS A 73 -12.46 9.87 -13.43
C HIS A 73 -12.26 10.25 -11.95
N MET A 74 -11.02 10.45 -11.50
CA MET A 74 -10.74 10.81 -10.10
C MET A 74 -10.98 12.31 -9.88
N LEU A 75 -10.26 13.17 -10.60
CA LEU A 75 -10.35 14.63 -10.51
C LEU A 75 -10.50 15.26 -11.92
N GLU A 76 -11.26 14.61 -12.81
CA GLU A 76 -11.33 14.93 -14.24
C GLU A 76 -11.55 16.41 -14.56
N SER A 77 -12.40 17.10 -13.80
CA SER A 77 -12.66 18.53 -14.00
C SER A 77 -11.38 19.38 -13.88
N MET A 78 -10.39 18.92 -13.11
CA MET A 78 -9.13 19.62 -12.91
C MET A 78 -8.20 19.63 -14.14
N VAL A 79 -8.56 18.92 -15.21
CA VAL A 79 -7.95 19.14 -16.53
C VAL A 79 -8.13 20.60 -16.97
N HIS A 80 -9.28 21.20 -16.66
CA HIS A 80 -9.67 22.54 -17.11
C HIS A 80 -9.85 23.55 -15.98
N THR A 81 -10.01 23.11 -14.74
CA THR A 81 -10.27 23.98 -13.58
C THR A 81 -9.22 23.80 -12.48
N PRO A 82 -8.92 24.84 -11.69
CA PRO A 82 -7.91 24.72 -10.62
C PRO A 82 -8.42 24.00 -9.36
N ARG A 83 -9.70 23.58 -9.34
CA ARG A 83 -10.34 22.94 -8.18
C ARG A 83 -11.34 21.89 -8.67
N PRO A 84 -11.44 20.74 -7.98
CA PRO A 84 -12.38 19.71 -8.35
C PRO A 84 -13.78 20.06 -7.87
N THR A 85 -14.75 19.29 -8.35
CA THR A 85 -16.10 19.28 -7.82
C THR A 85 -16.15 18.59 -6.45
N ARG A 86 -17.22 18.83 -5.69
CA ARG A 86 -17.48 18.10 -4.42
C ARG A 86 -17.69 16.60 -4.66
N ALA A 87 -18.26 16.23 -5.81
CA ALA A 87 -18.50 14.85 -6.16
C ALA A 87 -17.18 14.09 -6.39
N GLU A 88 -16.25 14.68 -7.14
CA GLU A 88 -14.90 14.12 -7.37
C GLU A 88 -14.11 13.98 -6.07
N ALA A 89 -14.15 15.01 -5.20
CA ALA A 89 -13.49 14.92 -3.89
C ALA A 89 -14.08 13.78 -3.03
N SER A 90 -15.41 13.61 -3.06
CA SER A 90 -16.07 12.49 -2.37
C SER A 90 -15.73 11.14 -2.98
N ASP A 91 -15.53 11.06 -4.29
CA ASP A 91 -15.21 9.83 -5.00
C ASP A 91 -13.78 9.36 -4.69
N VAL A 92 -12.80 10.27 -4.71
CA VAL A 92 -11.43 10.03 -4.22
C VAL A 92 -11.45 9.55 -2.77
N ALA A 93 -12.19 10.23 -1.89
CA ALA A 93 -12.30 9.85 -0.48
C ALA A 93 -12.85 8.43 -0.31
N ASN A 94 -13.88 8.05 -1.09
CA ASN A 94 -14.45 6.72 -1.04
C ASN A 94 -13.48 5.64 -1.54
N ALA A 95 -12.65 5.91 -2.55
CA ALA A 95 -11.63 4.96 -2.99
C ALA A 95 -10.59 4.66 -1.88
N ILE A 96 -10.20 5.67 -1.11
CA ILE A 96 -9.30 5.51 0.05
C ILE A 96 -9.99 4.71 1.17
N LEU A 97 -11.26 5.03 1.47
CA LEU A 97 -12.05 4.33 2.50
C LEU A 97 -12.33 2.87 2.12
N ASP A 98 -12.53 2.59 0.83
CA ASP A 98 -12.65 1.23 0.29
C ASP A 98 -11.35 0.43 0.47
N GLY A 99 -10.21 1.12 0.58
CA GLY A 99 -8.92 0.54 0.92
C GLY A 99 -7.97 0.41 -0.27
N SER A 100 -8.08 1.31 -1.26
CA SER A 100 -7.15 1.36 -2.38
C SER A 100 -5.71 1.62 -1.91
N ASP A 101 -4.71 0.96 -2.52
CA ASP A 101 -3.29 1.20 -2.20
C ASP A 101 -2.78 2.47 -2.86
N ALA A 102 -3.27 2.77 -4.07
CA ALA A 102 -2.93 3.98 -4.80
C ALA A 102 -4.13 4.52 -5.59
N ILE A 103 -4.11 5.84 -5.78
CA ILE A 103 -5.11 6.59 -6.57
C ILE A 103 -4.39 7.26 -7.74
N MET A 104 -4.97 7.17 -8.93
CA MET A 104 -4.28 7.53 -10.18
C MET A 104 -4.90 8.76 -10.85
N LEU A 105 -4.04 9.71 -11.21
CA LEU A 105 -4.38 10.81 -12.13
C LEU A 105 -4.02 10.41 -13.56
N SER A 106 -4.86 10.79 -14.52
CA SER A 106 -4.72 10.49 -15.94
C SER A 106 -4.48 11.77 -16.74
N GLY A 107 -5.54 12.33 -17.35
CA GLY A 107 -5.44 13.55 -18.15
C GLY A 107 -5.06 14.77 -17.30
N GLU A 108 -5.42 14.76 -16.01
CA GLU A 108 -5.19 15.86 -15.08
C GLU A 108 -3.71 16.26 -15.00
N THR A 109 -2.81 15.27 -15.02
CA THR A 109 -1.35 15.49 -14.93
C THR A 109 -0.64 15.37 -16.28
N ALA A 110 -1.19 14.59 -17.22
CA ALA A 110 -0.56 14.35 -18.51
C ALA A 110 -0.73 15.54 -19.48
N THR A 111 -1.92 16.12 -19.54
CA THR A 111 -2.28 17.17 -20.51
C THR A 111 -3.09 18.32 -19.91
N GLY A 112 -3.46 18.25 -18.63
CA GLY A 112 -4.25 19.25 -17.93
C GLY A 112 -3.54 20.59 -17.72
N LEU A 113 -4.34 21.64 -17.50
CA LEU A 113 -3.87 22.99 -17.23
C LEU A 113 -3.34 23.19 -15.80
N TYR A 114 -3.70 22.28 -14.88
CA TYR A 114 -3.40 22.39 -13.45
C TYR A 114 -2.78 21.10 -12.86
N PRO A 115 -1.69 20.56 -13.45
CA PRO A 115 -1.16 19.25 -13.08
C PRO A 115 -0.60 19.22 -11.65
N ILE A 116 0.02 20.31 -11.18
CA ILE A 116 0.57 20.41 -9.83
C ILE A 116 -0.55 20.49 -8.79
N GLU A 117 -1.58 21.29 -9.08
CA GLU A 117 -2.75 21.45 -8.23
C GLU A 117 -3.55 20.16 -8.11
N ALA A 118 -3.67 19.37 -9.19
CA ALA A 118 -4.32 18.07 -9.16
C ALA A 118 -3.63 17.12 -8.18
N VAL A 119 -2.30 17.01 -8.24
CA VAL A 119 -1.50 16.18 -7.31
C VAL A 119 -1.64 16.68 -5.87
N LYS A 120 -1.51 18.00 -5.64
CA LYS A 120 -1.67 18.59 -4.30
C LYS A 120 -3.08 18.35 -3.74
N THR A 121 -4.10 18.47 -4.57
CA THR A 121 -5.49 18.22 -4.17
C THR A 121 -5.69 16.76 -3.78
N MET A 122 -5.14 15.83 -4.56
CA MET A 122 -5.17 14.41 -4.25
C MET A 122 -4.50 14.10 -2.90
N ASP A 123 -3.32 14.66 -2.65
CA ASP A 123 -2.59 14.54 -1.38
C ASP A 123 -3.36 15.11 -0.18
N ILE A 124 -3.99 16.29 -0.36
CA ILE A 124 -4.81 16.91 0.69
C ILE A 124 -6.01 16.03 1.02
N ILE A 125 -6.71 15.47 0.03
CA ILE A 125 -7.84 14.57 0.26
C ILE A 125 -7.35 13.32 1.02
N ALA A 126 -6.27 12.68 0.57
CA ALA A 126 -5.71 11.50 1.23
C ALA A 126 -5.41 11.76 2.72
N LYS A 127 -4.61 12.79 3.01
CA LYS A 127 -4.26 13.18 4.40
C LYS A 127 -5.45 13.58 5.27
N THR A 128 -6.54 14.04 4.66
CA THR A 128 -7.77 14.37 5.39
C THR A 128 -8.57 13.12 5.75
N ILE A 129 -8.57 12.11 4.89
CA ILE A 129 -9.42 10.92 5.02
C ILE A 129 -8.73 9.81 5.81
N GLU A 130 -7.44 9.59 5.61
CA GLU A 130 -6.67 8.52 6.27
C GLU A 130 -6.79 8.50 7.79
N PRO A 131 -6.78 9.63 8.52
CA PRO A 131 -6.97 9.63 9.97
C PRO A 131 -8.33 9.13 10.46
N THR A 132 -9.34 9.07 9.58
CA THR A 132 -10.69 8.58 9.92
C THR A 132 -10.85 7.07 9.73
N ILE A 133 -9.82 6.39 9.23
CA ILE A 133 -9.83 4.95 8.98
C ILE A 133 -9.94 4.21 10.32
N ASP A 134 -10.96 3.36 10.44
CA ASP A 134 -11.11 2.41 11.55
C ASP A 134 -10.17 1.22 11.35
N PHE A 135 -8.93 1.38 11.81
CA PHE A 135 -7.88 0.38 11.70
C PHE A 135 -8.17 -0.89 12.51
N GLU A 136 -8.88 -0.79 13.64
CA GLU A 136 -9.27 -1.95 14.44
C GLU A 136 -10.21 -2.84 13.64
N ASN A 137 -11.28 -2.29 13.08
CA ASN A 137 -12.23 -3.05 12.25
C ASN A 137 -11.56 -3.62 10.99
N ARG A 138 -10.67 -2.85 10.35
CA ARG A 138 -9.89 -3.34 9.19
C ARG A 138 -9.01 -4.52 9.58
N LEU A 139 -8.34 -4.48 10.73
CA LEU A 139 -7.52 -5.59 11.21
C LEU A 139 -8.38 -6.82 11.51
N GLN A 140 -9.52 -6.67 12.19
CA GLN A 140 -10.43 -7.77 12.48
C GLN A 140 -10.91 -8.47 11.20
N LYS A 141 -11.31 -7.71 10.18
CA LYS A 141 -11.66 -8.26 8.86
C LYS A 141 -10.50 -9.00 8.22
N SER A 142 -9.30 -8.42 8.25
CA SER A 142 -8.10 -9.03 7.69
C SER A 142 -7.75 -10.35 8.37
N ILE A 143 -7.91 -10.46 9.70
CA ILE A 143 -7.72 -11.69 10.47
C ILE A 143 -8.69 -12.79 9.99
N LEU A 144 -9.96 -12.45 9.78
CA LEU A 144 -10.98 -13.40 9.33
C LEU A 144 -10.70 -13.97 7.93
N THR A 145 -10.11 -13.17 7.04
CA THR A 145 -9.82 -13.55 5.65
C THR A 145 -8.37 -14.02 5.45
N SER A 146 -7.55 -14.05 6.49
CA SER A 146 -6.13 -14.41 6.39
C SER A 146 -5.90 -15.91 6.26
N GLU A 147 -4.76 -16.24 5.64
CA GLU A 147 -4.30 -17.61 5.57
C GLU A 147 -3.58 -17.97 6.88
N LYS A 148 -3.63 -19.23 7.29
CA LYS A 148 -2.99 -19.69 8.54
C LYS A 148 -1.48 -19.91 8.34
N THR A 149 -0.77 -18.89 7.87
CA THR A 149 0.68 -18.93 7.59
C THR A 149 1.47 -18.17 8.65
N VAL A 150 2.78 -18.46 8.75
CA VAL A 150 3.69 -17.72 9.65
C VAL A 150 3.75 -16.23 9.29
N ASN A 151 3.77 -15.92 7.99
CA ASN A 151 3.85 -14.53 7.56
C ASN A 151 2.60 -13.74 7.93
N ASP A 152 1.41 -14.35 7.77
CA ASP A 152 0.15 -13.72 8.16
C ASP A 152 0.08 -13.54 9.68
N ALA A 153 0.51 -14.54 10.46
CA ALA A 153 0.58 -14.42 11.92
C ALA A 153 1.49 -13.27 12.38
N ILE A 154 2.65 -13.09 11.74
CA ILE A 154 3.56 -11.97 12.03
C ILE A 154 2.93 -10.63 11.61
N GLY A 155 2.32 -10.56 10.42
CA GLY A 155 1.68 -9.33 9.94
C GLY A 155 0.53 -8.87 10.84
N MET A 156 -0.32 -9.80 11.25
CA MET A 156 -1.37 -9.56 12.25
C MET A 156 -0.80 -9.08 13.58
N SER A 157 0.26 -9.72 14.07
CA SER A 157 0.86 -9.37 15.34
C SER A 157 1.49 -7.97 15.32
N VAL A 158 2.15 -7.58 14.23
CA VAL A 158 2.68 -6.23 14.04
C VAL A 158 1.55 -5.20 14.01
N ALA A 159 0.50 -5.42 13.22
CA ALA A 159 -0.64 -4.50 13.16
C ALA A 159 -1.35 -4.37 14.51
N GLN A 160 -1.54 -5.47 15.24
CA GLN A 160 -2.12 -5.46 16.57
C GLN A 160 -1.27 -4.69 17.59
N GLN A 161 0.06 -4.86 17.54
CA GLN A 161 0.97 -4.12 18.43
C GLN A 161 0.97 -2.62 18.12
N ALA A 162 0.90 -2.24 16.84
CA ALA A 162 0.78 -0.84 16.44
C ALA A 162 -0.53 -0.18 16.90
N LEU A 163 -1.62 -0.96 17.05
CA LEU A 163 -2.88 -0.48 17.62
C LEU A 163 -2.87 -0.44 19.14
N LEU A 164 -2.19 -1.40 19.79
CA LEU A 164 -2.19 -1.53 21.25
C LEU A 164 -1.28 -0.51 21.94
N LEU A 165 -0.19 -0.08 21.28
CA LEU A 165 0.84 0.77 21.87
C LEU A 165 0.81 2.17 21.27
N ASP A 166 0.24 3.13 22.01
CA ASP A 166 0.06 4.53 21.57
C ASP A 166 1.38 5.28 21.29
N ASP A 167 2.49 4.81 21.85
CA ASP A 167 3.81 5.41 21.71
C ASP A 167 4.66 4.81 20.58
N VAL A 168 4.13 3.82 19.86
CA VAL A 168 4.76 3.31 18.63
C VAL A 168 4.52 4.31 17.49
N LYS A 169 5.60 4.80 16.88
CA LYS A 169 5.53 5.80 15.79
C LYS A 169 5.55 5.20 14.39
N ALA A 170 6.15 4.03 14.22
CA ALA A 170 6.26 3.37 12.93
C ALA A 170 6.68 1.90 13.06
N VAL A 171 6.43 1.16 11.97
CA VAL A 171 6.96 -0.18 11.74
C VAL A 171 8.14 -0.07 10.78
N PHE A 172 9.26 -0.71 11.11
CA PHE A 172 10.47 -0.78 10.31
C PHE A 172 10.64 -2.21 9.79
N ALA A 173 10.50 -2.40 8.48
CA ALA A 173 10.61 -3.68 7.81
C ALA A 173 11.94 -3.76 7.04
N PHE A 174 12.87 -4.59 7.52
CA PHE A 174 14.08 -4.91 6.76
C PHE A 174 13.75 -5.94 5.69
N THR A 175 14.03 -5.61 4.43
CA THR A 175 13.61 -6.44 3.30
C THR A 175 14.56 -6.33 2.10
N GLU A 176 14.80 -7.44 1.42
CA GLU A 176 15.65 -7.47 0.22
C GLU A 176 14.81 -7.32 -1.05
N THR A 177 13.77 -8.13 -1.20
CA THR A 177 12.88 -8.15 -2.38
C THR A 177 11.57 -7.38 -2.18
N GLY A 178 11.34 -6.86 -0.97
CA GLY A 178 10.11 -6.17 -0.59
C GLY A 178 9.06 -7.09 0.05
N GLY A 179 9.24 -8.40 0.01
CA GLY A 179 8.23 -9.38 0.45
C GLY A 179 7.73 -9.17 1.89
N THR A 180 8.58 -8.71 2.81
CA THR A 180 8.16 -8.40 4.19
C THR A 180 7.23 -7.20 4.22
N ALA A 181 7.62 -6.09 3.58
CA ALA A 181 6.82 -4.87 3.55
C ALA A 181 5.44 -5.13 2.92
N LYS A 182 5.41 -5.82 1.76
CA LYS A 182 4.16 -6.16 1.06
C LYS A 182 3.17 -6.95 1.92
N ARG A 183 3.67 -7.92 2.70
CA ARG A 183 2.83 -8.74 3.56
C ARG A 183 2.30 -7.96 4.75
N LEU A 184 3.07 -7.02 5.27
CA LEU A 184 2.61 -6.11 6.33
C LEU A 184 1.54 -5.17 5.82
N CYS A 185 1.65 -4.66 4.58
CA CYS A 185 0.64 -3.79 3.97
C CYS A 185 -0.76 -4.42 3.92
N LYS A 186 -0.87 -5.75 3.75
CA LYS A 186 -2.14 -6.49 3.79
C LYS A 186 -2.94 -6.17 5.06
N PHE A 187 -2.25 -6.04 6.20
CA PHE A 187 -2.88 -5.83 7.51
C PHE A 187 -3.09 -4.36 7.87
N ARG A 188 -2.71 -3.43 6.98
CA ARG A 188 -2.88 -1.98 7.12
C ARG A 188 -2.54 -1.48 8.54
N PRO A 189 -1.27 -1.56 8.99
CA PRO A 189 -0.88 -1.04 10.29
C PRO A 189 -1.32 0.42 10.45
N SER A 190 -1.72 0.81 11.66
CA SER A 190 -2.19 2.16 11.99
C SER A 190 -1.08 3.22 11.95
N VAL A 191 0.18 2.80 11.82
CA VAL A 191 1.36 3.65 11.79
C VAL A 191 2.12 3.45 10.47
N PRO A 192 2.92 4.44 10.02
CA PRO A 192 3.73 4.31 8.81
C PRO A 192 4.61 3.06 8.79
N LEU A 193 4.76 2.45 7.60
CA LEU A 193 5.65 1.33 7.35
C LEU A 193 6.91 1.79 6.62
N ILE A 194 8.04 1.76 7.29
CA ILE A 194 9.35 2.12 6.74
C ILE A 194 10.05 0.85 6.24
N ALA A 195 10.16 0.68 4.93
CA ALA A 195 10.81 -0.46 4.33
C ALA A 195 12.29 -0.17 4.06
N ILE A 196 13.19 -0.79 4.83
CA ILE A 196 14.64 -0.61 4.67
C ILE A 196 15.20 -1.71 3.76
N THR A 197 15.92 -1.31 2.73
CA THR A 197 16.48 -2.25 1.74
C THR A 197 17.82 -1.78 1.16
N LYS A 198 18.64 -2.74 0.72
CA LYS A 198 19.88 -2.49 -0.04
C LYS A 198 19.67 -2.36 -1.55
N GLU A 199 18.43 -2.50 -2.01
CA GLU A 199 18.11 -2.64 -3.42
C GLU A 199 17.22 -1.48 -3.88
N LEU A 200 17.77 -0.55 -4.68
CA LEU A 200 16.99 0.58 -5.22
C LEU A 200 15.75 0.13 -6.02
N LYS A 201 15.88 -0.99 -6.75
CA LYS A 201 14.75 -1.61 -7.47
C LYS A 201 13.60 -2.00 -6.52
N THR A 202 13.91 -2.42 -5.31
CA THR A 202 12.92 -2.75 -4.28
C THR A 202 12.29 -1.47 -3.73
N CYS A 203 13.06 -0.38 -3.56
CA CYS A 203 12.49 0.92 -3.20
C CYS A 203 11.43 1.39 -4.19
N HIS A 204 11.74 1.35 -5.49
CA HIS A 204 10.81 1.74 -6.55
C HIS A 204 9.57 0.85 -6.58
N LYS A 205 9.76 -0.46 -6.44
CA LYS A 205 8.68 -1.44 -6.39
C LYS A 205 7.68 -1.18 -5.25
N LEU A 206 8.17 -0.76 -4.09
CA LEU A 206 7.33 -0.52 -2.92
C LEU A 206 6.61 0.84 -2.93
N SER A 207 6.92 1.72 -3.90
CA SER A 207 6.43 3.11 -3.91
C SER A 207 4.92 3.30 -4.01
N TYR A 208 4.20 2.30 -4.53
CA TYR A 208 2.74 2.34 -4.70
C TYR A 208 1.99 1.42 -3.73
N TYR A 209 2.69 0.77 -2.80
CA TYR A 209 2.07 -0.02 -1.74
C TYR A 209 1.58 0.90 -0.62
N TRP A 210 0.38 0.62 -0.10
CA TRP A 210 -0.24 1.46 0.92
C TRP A 210 0.65 1.61 2.17
N GLY A 211 0.81 2.85 2.63
CA GLY A 211 1.49 3.18 3.89
C GLY A 211 3.01 2.92 3.90
N VAL A 212 3.61 2.54 2.76
CA VAL A 212 5.04 2.23 2.67
C VAL A 212 5.85 3.45 2.28
N THR A 213 6.86 3.77 3.09
CA THR A 213 7.98 4.61 2.68
C THR A 213 9.23 3.76 2.63
N SER A 214 9.84 3.63 1.45
CA SER A 214 11.05 2.84 1.29
C SER A 214 12.31 3.69 1.50
N VAL A 215 13.32 3.12 2.15
CA VAL A 215 14.59 3.78 2.45
C VAL A 215 15.73 2.87 2.01
N PHE A 216 16.57 3.39 1.11
CA PHE A 216 17.79 2.71 0.70
C PHE A 216 18.85 2.85 1.79
N ARG A 217 19.40 1.72 2.24
CA ARG A 217 20.54 1.65 3.17
C ARG A 217 21.40 0.46 2.78
N ASP A 218 22.70 0.65 2.66
CA ASP A 218 23.69 -0.39 2.37
C ASP A 218 24.60 -0.71 3.58
N ASP A 219 24.45 0.03 4.67
CA ASP A 219 25.29 0.02 5.86
C ASP A 219 24.84 -0.94 6.98
N TYR A 220 24.19 -2.05 6.62
CA TYR A 220 23.81 -3.12 7.55
C TYR A 220 24.17 -4.49 6.98
N SER A 221 24.67 -5.43 7.77
CA SER A 221 25.06 -6.78 7.28
C SER A 221 24.25 -7.90 7.93
N ASP A 222 23.75 -7.65 9.13
CA ASP A 222 23.15 -8.65 9.98
C ASP A 222 22.08 -8.05 10.89
N PHE A 223 21.41 -8.95 11.60
CA PHE A 223 20.38 -8.60 12.57
C PHE A 223 20.86 -7.69 13.71
N VAL A 224 22.16 -7.73 14.06
CA VAL A 224 22.73 -6.88 15.12
C VAL A 224 22.77 -5.42 14.67
N SER A 225 23.03 -5.19 13.38
CA SER A 225 23.05 -3.85 12.80
C SER A 225 21.66 -3.21 12.58
N TYR A 226 20.56 -3.98 12.66
CA TYR A 226 19.21 -3.49 12.38
C TYR A 226 18.74 -2.40 13.35
N ASP A 227 18.99 -2.56 14.65
CA ASP A 227 18.57 -1.57 15.65
C ASP A 227 19.23 -0.22 15.40
N ARG A 228 20.54 -0.24 15.15
CA ARG A 228 21.32 0.97 14.84
C ARG A 228 20.75 1.66 13.61
N VAL A 229 20.57 0.93 12.51
CA VAL A 229 20.06 1.51 11.25
C VAL A 229 18.62 2.00 11.39
N ALA A 230 17.76 1.27 12.09
CA ALA A 230 16.39 1.69 12.34
C ALA A 230 16.33 2.99 13.18
N VAL A 231 17.14 3.10 14.23
CA VAL A 231 17.26 4.33 15.04
C VAL A 231 17.81 5.48 14.20
N ASP A 232 18.85 5.25 13.40
CA ASP A 232 19.42 6.29 12.53
C ASP A 232 18.38 6.81 11.53
N VAL A 233 17.64 5.91 10.86
CA VAL A 233 16.56 6.28 9.92
C VAL A 233 15.41 6.98 10.64
N ALA A 234 14.99 6.49 11.80
CA ALA A 234 13.94 7.09 12.61
C ALA A 234 14.26 8.55 12.97
N LYS A 235 15.50 8.83 13.39
CA LYS A 235 15.96 10.19 13.69
C LYS A 235 16.00 11.08 12.44
N GLN A 236 16.39 10.54 11.28
CA GLN A 236 16.37 11.27 10.01
C GLN A 236 14.95 11.65 9.57
N ILE A 237 13.96 10.80 9.87
CA ILE A 237 12.53 11.06 9.60
C ILE A 237 11.93 12.05 10.62
N GLY A 238 12.61 12.30 11.74
CA GLY A 238 12.23 13.27 12.76
C GLY A 238 11.62 12.68 14.04
N TYR A 239 11.69 11.36 14.23
CA TYR A 239 11.31 10.73 15.50
C TYR A 239 12.33 11.04 16.59
N GLN A 240 11.85 11.11 17.83
CA GLN A 240 12.59 11.61 18.97
C GLN A 240 13.04 10.48 19.90
N ASN A 241 13.99 10.78 20.79
CA ASN A 241 14.36 9.86 21.86
C ASN A 241 13.14 9.58 22.76
N GLY A 242 12.94 8.32 23.13
CA GLY A 242 11.77 7.86 23.89
C GLY A 242 10.59 7.37 23.02
N ASP A 243 10.55 7.71 21.74
CA ASP A 243 9.56 7.13 20.82
C ASP A 243 9.85 5.63 20.61
N LYS A 244 8.79 4.81 20.46
CA LYS A 244 8.92 3.39 20.18
C LYS A 244 8.76 3.09 18.69
N ILE A 245 9.48 2.07 18.24
CA ILE A 245 9.34 1.54 16.88
C ILE A 245 9.26 0.02 16.92
N ILE A 246 8.50 -0.56 15.99
CA ILE A 246 8.44 -2.00 15.79
C ILE A 246 9.42 -2.36 14.67
N ILE A 247 10.33 -3.29 14.89
CA ILE A 247 11.25 -3.81 13.88
C ILE A 247 10.83 -5.23 13.50
N THR A 248 10.74 -5.50 12.20
CA THR A 248 10.44 -6.82 11.66
C THR A 248 11.30 -7.16 10.45
N SER A 249 11.58 -8.45 10.29
CA SER A 249 12.49 -8.96 9.26
C SER A 249 12.31 -10.47 9.05
N GLY A 250 12.90 -10.99 7.98
CA GLY A 250 13.20 -12.41 7.83
C GLY A 250 14.59 -12.73 8.37
N TYR A 251 14.67 -13.45 9.49
CA TYR A 251 15.92 -13.85 10.13
C TYR A 251 16.24 -15.32 9.84
N LEU A 252 17.50 -15.59 9.42
CA LEU A 252 18.08 -16.93 9.20
C LEU A 252 17.32 -17.86 8.23
N GLN A 253 16.57 -17.30 7.27
CA GLN A 253 15.97 -18.09 6.20
C GLN A 253 16.40 -17.59 4.82
N GLN A 254 16.43 -18.49 3.84
CA GLN A 254 16.48 -18.10 2.43
C GLN A 254 15.33 -17.14 2.11
N HIS A 255 15.54 -16.27 1.11
CA HIS A 255 14.62 -15.21 0.69
C HIS A 255 13.13 -15.57 0.90
N GLY A 256 12.39 -14.70 1.58
CA GLY A 256 10.93 -14.69 1.48
C GLY A 256 10.12 -15.02 2.73
N SER A 257 10.69 -15.26 3.91
CA SER A 257 9.92 -15.35 5.16
C SER A 257 10.11 -14.11 6.05
N THR A 258 9.12 -13.80 6.88
CA THR A 258 9.21 -12.79 7.95
C THR A 258 8.85 -13.51 9.25
N ASN A 259 9.77 -13.51 10.21
CA ASN A 259 9.66 -14.37 11.40
C ASN A 259 10.13 -13.71 12.71
N THR A 260 10.52 -12.44 12.68
CA THR A 260 10.92 -11.70 13.87
C THR A 260 10.05 -10.46 14.08
N ILE A 261 9.72 -10.17 15.33
CA ILE A 261 9.14 -8.90 15.77
C ILE A 261 9.91 -8.44 17.00
N ARG A 262 10.34 -7.18 17.01
CA ARG A 262 10.99 -6.55 18.16
C ARG A 262 10.42 -5.16 18.34
N ILE A 263 10.24 -4.74 19.59
CA ILE A 263 9.86 -3.38 19.93
C ILE A 263 11.04 -2.77 20.63
N ILE A 264 11.51 -1.62 20.15
CA ILE A 264 12.62 -0.90 20.75
C ILE A 264 12.22 0.56 20.98
N GLU A 265 12.89 1.18 21.95
CA GLU A 265 12.82 2.61 22.20
C GLU A 265 14.00 3.31 21.54
N ILE A 266 13.74 4.45 20.91
CA ILE A 266 14.77 5.28 20.29
C ILE A 266 15.61 5.93 21.39
N LYS A 267 16.93 5.73 21.34
CA LYS A 267 17.92 6.28 22.28
C LYS A 267 18.70 7.43 21.67
#